data_AF-A0A7C4EE41-F1
#
_entry.id   AF-A0A7C4EE41-F1
#
_cell.length_a   1.000
_cell.length_b   1.000
_cell.length_c   1.000
_cell.angle_alpha   90.00
_cell.angle_beta   90.00
_cell.angle_gamma   90.00
#
_symmetry.space_group_name_H-M   'P 1'
#
loop_
_entity.id
_entity.type
_entity.pdbx_description
1 polymer ?
#
loop_
_entity_poly.entity_id
_entity_poly.type
_entity_poly.pdbx_seq_one_letter_code
_entity_poly.pdbx_strand_id
1 'polypeptide(L)'
;MTYVPAVVWLGLSPRTLAVGYAPQQPVAYSHALHVGKLGMDCRYCHTTVEDASFAAIPPTQTCMNCHHSIKADSPKLLPVRESWASGKPIEWIKVHDLAGYSYFNHAAHVRKGIGCVSCHGRVDQMEVVTRVQPLSMSWCLDCHREPEKHLRPTSEVTNMRWQPPDGDQLAIGRKLKSEYQIRDSNYMTSCSTCHR
;
A
#
# COMPACT_ATOMS: atom_id res chain seq x y z
N MET A 1 17.25 3.67 35.70
CA MET A 1 16.61 4.67 34.80
C MET A 1 17.28 4.71 33.41
N THR A 2 17.79 3.59 32.90
CA THR A 2 18.54 3.51 31.62
C THR A 2 17.78 2.80 30.50
N TYR A 3 16.62 2.21 30.80
CA TYR A 3 15.79 1.53 29.79
C TYR A 3 14.81 2.47 29.07
N VAL A 4 14.41 3.57 29.70
CA VAL A 4 13.50 4.56 29.09
C VAL A 4 14.10 5.21 27.83
N PRO A 5 15.38 5.63 27.81
CA PRO A 5 15.98 6.19 26.59
C PRO A 5 16.04 5.17 25.44
N ALA A 6 16.34 3.90 25.73
CA ALA A 6 16.44 2.85 24.71
C ALA A 6 15.07 2.51 24.10
N VAL A 7 14.02 2.45 24.92
CA VAL A 7 12.63 2.23 24.46
C VAL A 7 12.13 3.42 23.64
N VAL A 8 12.47 4.65 24.02
CA VAL A 8 12.13 5.85 23.24
C VAL A 8 12.89 5.87 21.91
N TRP A 9 14.18 5.56 21.89
CA TRP A 9 15.01 5.61 20.68
C TRP A 9 14.71 4.49 19.68
N LEU A 10 14.35 3.29 20.16
CA LEU A 10 13.97 2.15 19.32
C LEU A 10 12.47 2.15 18.96
N GLY A 11 11.59 2.58 19.87
CA GLY A 11 10.14 2.65 19.67
C GLY A 11 9.69 3.86 18.84
N LEU A 12 10.43 4.97 18.89
CA LEU A 12 10.29 6.13 17.98
C LEU A 12 11.42 6.18 16.93
N SER A 13 12.10 5.06 16.71
CA SER A 13 13.15 4.92 15.70
C SER A 13 12.64 5.45 14.35
N PRO A 14 13.35 6.40 13.72
CA PRO A 14 13.01 6.90 12.40
C PRO A 14 12.88 5.78 11.37
N ARG A 15 13.50 4.61 11.56
CA ARG A 15 13.48 3.53 10.57
C ARG A 15 12.09 2.91 10.35
N THR A 16 11.17 3.00 11.31
CA THR A 16 9.79 2.44 11.17
C THR A 16 8.73 3.51 10.90
N LEU A 17 9.05 4.80 11.04
CA LEU A 17 8.16 5.95 10.80
C LEU A 17 8.68 6.93 9.72
N ALA A 18 9.87 6.69 9.15
CA ALA A 18 10.49 7.62 8.19
C ALA A 18 9.74 7.62 6.87
N VAL A 19 8.93 8.67 6.71
CA VAL A 19 8.64 9.22 5.38
C VAL A 19 9.98 9.43 4.66
N GLY A 20 10.05 8.98 3.40
CA GLY A 20 11.27 8.99 2.60
C GLY A 20 12.04 7.67 2.59
N TYR A 21 11.65 6.67 3.39
CA TYR A 21 12.28 5.34 3.31
C TYR A 21 12.06 4.72 1.92
N ALA A 22 13.18 4.44 1.22
CA ALA A 22 13.22 3.90 -0.14
C ALA A 22 14.43 2.94 -0.27
N PRO A 23 14.30 1.68 0.18
CA PRO A 23 15.40 0.73 0.15
C PRO A 23 15.75 0.31 -1.28
N GLN A 24 17.02 -0.03 -1.49
CA GLN A 24 17.45 -0.67 -2.72
C GLN A 24 16.84 -2.07 -2.80
N GLN A 25 16.06 -2.33 -3.85
CA GLN A 25 15.42 -3.62 -4.08
C GLN A 25 16.34 -4.58 -4.83
N PRO A 26 16.16 -5.91 -4.69
CA PRO A 26 16.91 -6.91 -5.44
C PRO A 26 16.67 -6.81 -6.96
N VAL A 27 15.47 -6.37 -7.36
CA VAL A 27 15.11 -6.06 -8.73
C VAL A 27 14.69 -4.59 -8.80
N ALA A 28 15.27 -3.85 -9.74
CA ALA A 28 14.94 -2.43 -9.98
C ALA A 28 13.58 -2.27 -10.70
N TYR A 29 12.51 -2.72 -10.05
CA TYR A 29 11.15 -2.66 -10.58
C TYR A 29 10.60 -1.22 -10.51
N SER A 30 10.17 -0.69 -11.66
CA SER A 30 9.60 0.65 -11.78
C SER A 30 8.08 0.60 -11.92
N HIS A 31 7.37 1.09 -10.90
CA HIS A 31 5.91 1.28 -10.99
C HIS A 31 5.56 2.41 -11.97
N ALA A 32 6.41 3.43 -12.08
CA ALA A 32 6.25 4.51 -13.05
C ALA A 32 6.17 3.99 -14.48
N LEU A 33 6.95 2.95 -14.82
CA LEU A 33 6.86 2.30 -16.12
C LEU A 33 5.59 1.46 -16.26
N HIS A 34 5.38 0.50 -15.37
CA HIS A 34 4.31 -0.50 -15.54
C HIS A 34 2.91 0.08 -15.34
N VAL A 35 2.73 0.97 -14.37
CA VAL A 35 1.43 1.60 -14.09
C VAL A 35 1.34 2.94 -14.83
N GLY A 36 2.33 3.82 -14.63
CA GLY A 36 2.26 5.19 -15.15
C GLY A 36 2.31 5.31 -16.68
N LYS A 37 3.12 4.47 -17.35
CA LYS A 37 3.29 4.51 -18.80
C LYS A 37 2.52 3.41 -19.53
N LEU A 38 2.51 2.18 -19.00
CA LEU A 38 1.85 1.04 -19.64
C LEU A 38 0.38 0.85 -19.21
N GLY A 39 -0.07 1.54 -18.15
CA GLY A 39 -1.47 1.52 -17.73
C GLY A 39 -1.92 0.22 -17.06
N MET A 40 -1.01 -0.58 -16.52
CA MET A 40 -1.38 -1.82 -15.82
C MET A 40 -2.18 -1.51 -14.55
N ASP A 41 -3.31 -2.20 -14.36
CA ASP A 41 -4.08 -2.12 -13.12
C ASP A 41 -3.31 -2.74 -11.95
N CYS A 42 -3.40 -2.12 -10.77
CA CYS A 42 -2.67 -2.54 -9.58
C CYS A 42 -2.93 -4.01 -9.20
N ARG A 43 -4.15 -4.50 -9.44
CA ARG A 43 -4.61 -5.84 -9.07
C ARG A 43 -4.04 -6.94 -9.94
N TYR A 44 -3.46 -6.61 -11.10
CA TYR A 44 -2.76 -7.59 -11.93
C TYR A 44 -1.59 -8.23 -11.17
N CYS A 45 -0.85 -7.42 -10.41
CA CYS A 45 0.25 -7.88 -9.59
C CYS A 45 -0.16 -8.13 -8.13
N HIS A 46 -0.98 -7.25 -7.57
CA HIS A 46 -1.41 -7.31 -6.17
C HIS A 46 -2.79 -7.93 -6.05
N THR A 47 -2.90 -9.22 -6.38
CA THR A 47 -4.19 -9.90 -6.60
C THR A 47 -5.05 -10.04 -5.35
N THR A 48 -4.47 -10.03 -4.15
CA THR A 48 -5.19 -10.31 -2.90
C THR A 48 -5.77 -9.08 -2.21
N VAL A 49 -5.55 -7.87 -2.76
CA VAL A 49 -5.87 -6.60 -2.08
C VAL A 49 -7.36 -6.40 -1.80
N GLU A 50 -8.24 -7.03 -2.59
CA GLU A 50 -9.70 -6.92 -2.45
C GLU A 50 -10.30 -7.96 -1.49
N ASP A 51 -9.58 -9.05 -1.20
CA ASP A 51 -10.14 -10.22 -0.51
C ASP A 51 -9.36 -10.67 0.73
N ALA A 52 -8.09 -10.30 0.86
CA ALA A 52 -7.24 -10.66 1.99
C ALA A 52 -6.85 -9.45 2.83
N SER A 53 -6.37 -9.73 4.05
CA SER A 53 -5.83 -8.70 4.92
C SER A 53 -4.48 -8.14 4.47
N PHE A 54 -3.74 -8.90 3.66
CA PHE A 54 -2.45 -8.50 3.12
C PHE A 54 -2.52 -8.31 1.60
N ALA A 55 -1.77 -7.33 1.09
CA ALA A 55 -1.48 -7.19 -0.33
C ALA A 55 -0.28 -8.07 -0.67
N ALA A 56 -0.51 -9.18 -1.36
CA ALA A 56 0.57 -10.05 -1.80
C ALA A 56 1.51 -9.30 -2.76
N ILE A 57 2.82 -9.47 -2.59
CA ILE A 57 3.80 -9.13 -3.62
C ILE A 57 3.72 -10.23 -4.68
N PRO A 58 3.69 -9.90 -5.99
CA PRO A 58 3.52 -10.91 -7.03
C PRO A 58 4.64 -11.97 -6.99
N PRO A 59 4.31 -13.24 -7.26
CA PRO A 59 5.33 -14.26 -7.48
C PRO A 59 6.10 -13.98 -8.78
N THR A 60 7.27 -14.60 -8.91
CA THR A 60 8.13 -14.48 -10.11
C THR A 60 7.38 -14.85 -11.41
N GLN A 61 6.42 -15.77 -11.34
CA GLN A 61 5.54 -16.12 -12.46
C GLN A 61 4.87 -14.90 -13.10
N THR A 62 4.35 -13.97 -12.29
CA THR A 62 3.66 -12.78 -12.80
C THR A 62 4.60 -11.91 -13.65
N CYS A 63 5.87 -11.80 -13.25
CA CYS A 63 6.90 -11.12 -14.04
C CYS A 63 7.16 -11.87 -15.35
N MET A 64 7.26 -13.20 -15.27
CA MET A 64 7.59 -14.06 -16.40
C MET A 64 6.47 -14.21 -17.42
N ASN A 65 5.21 -13.86 -17.09
CA ASN A 65 4.11 -13.80 -18.04
C ASN A 65 4.40 -12.89 -19.25
N CYS A 66 5.26 -11.88 -19.08
CA CYS A 66 5.69 -11.00 -20.17
C CYS A 66 7.20 -11.07 -20.41
N HIS A 67 8.00 -11.13 -19.34
CA HIS A 67 9.45 -11.01 -19.43
C HIS A 67 10.17 -12.22 -20.01
N HIS A 68 9.45 -13.31 -20.29
CA HIS A 68 9.97 -14.37 -21.15
C HIS A 68 10.18 -13.91 -22.61
N SER A 69 9.47 -12.86 -23.06
CA SER A 69 9.60 -12.28 -24.41
C SER A 69 10.00 -10.80 -24.40
N ILE A 70 9.53 -10.04 -23.41
CA ILE A 70 9.79 -8.59 -23.34
C ILE A 70 11.06 -8.33 -22.54
N LYS A 71 12.07 -7.79 -23.23
CA LYS A 71 13.39 -7.49 -22.64
C LYS A 71 14.04 -8.72 -22.00
N ALA A 72 13.78 -9.91 -22.54
CA ALA A 72 14.18 -11.19 -21.96
C ALA A 72 15.66 -11.26 -21.56
N ASP A 73 16.56 -10.68 -22.36
CA ASP A 73 18.02 -10.69 -22.12
C ASP A 73 18.53 -9.48 -21.32
N SER A 74 17.65 -8.62 -20.81
CA SER A 74 18.08 -7.44 -20.06
C SER A 74 18.86 -7.85 -18.81
N PRO A 75 20.03 -7.24 -18.54
CA PRO A 75 20.77 -7.49 -17.30
C PRO A 75 19.94 -7.14 -16.05
N LYS A 76 19.02 -6.17 -16.14
CA LYS A 76 18.15 -5.77 -15.03
C LYS A 76 17.17 -6.86 -14.58
N LEU A 77 16.90 -7.84 -15.43
CA LEU A 77 16.00 -8.95 -15.16
C LEU A 77 16.74 -10.23 -14.74
N LEU A 78 18.08 -10.18 -14.60
CA LEU A 78 18.85 -11.33 -14.14
C LEU A 78 18.29 -11.95 -12.85
N PRO A 79 17.96 -11.18 -11.79
CA PRO A 79 17.44 -11.80 -10.56
C PRO A 79 16.05 -12.43 -10.75
N VAL A 80 15.23 -11.92 -11.69
CA VAL A 80 13.93 -12.51 -12.04
C VAL A 80 14.14 -13.86 -12.74
N ARG A 81 15.09 -13.93 -13.69
CA ARG A 81 15.44 -15.17 -14.40
C ARG A 81 16.06 -16.21 -13.48
N GLU A 82 16.93 -15.79 -12.55
CA GLU A 82 17.51 -16.67 -11.53
C GLU A 82 16.44 -17.23 -10.59
N SER A 83 15.51 -16.38 -10.15
CA SER A 83 14.36 -16.81 -9.34
C SER A 83 13.48 -17.80 -10.11
N TRP A 84 13.23 -17.54 -11.40
CA TRP A 84 12.45 -18.43 -12.27
C TRP A 84 13.13 -19.80 -12.45
N ALA A 85 14.42 -19.83 -12.76
CA ALA A 85 15.16 -21.07 -13.01
C ALA A 85 15.38 -21.91 -11.74
N SER A 86 15.62 -21.25 -10.60
CA SER A 86 15.88 -21.93 -9.32
C SER A 86 14.62 -22.29 -8.54
N GLY A 87 13.47 -21.70 -8.87
CA GLY A 87 12.23 -21.80 -8.10
C GLY A 87 12.25 -21.04 -6.77
N LYS A 88 13.36 -20.38 -6.41
CA LYS A 88 13.46 -19.58 -5.18
C LYS A 88 12.80 -18.22 -5.39
N PRO A 89 11.93 -17.75 -4.47
CA PRO A 89 11.28 -16.46 -4.61
C PRO A 89 12.28 -15.29 -4.53
N ILE A 90 11.90 -14.15 -5.10
CA ILE A 90 12.65 -12.91 -4.95
C ILE A 90 12.44 -12.36 -3.53
N GLU A 91 13.53 -12.15 -2.79
CA GLU A 91 13.53 -11.62 -1.43
C GLU A 91 13.35 -10.09 -1.40
N TRP A 92 12.11 -9.64 -1.62
CA TRP A 92 11.76 -8.22 -1.62
C TRP A 92 11.90 -7.57 -0.24
N ILE A 93 12.37 -6.32 -0.22
CA ILE A 93 12.43 -5.52 1.01
C ILE A 93 11.13 -4.73 1.15
N LYS A 94 10.36 -4.99 2.22
CA LYS A 94 9.12 -4.26 2.48
C LYS A 94 9.40 -2.79 2.81
N VAL A 95 8.70 -1.88 2.13
CA VAL A 95 8.77 -0.43 2.38
C VAL A 95 7.79 0.00 3.47
N HIS A 96 6.59 -0.58 3.46
CA HIS A 96 5.56 -0.34 4.45
C HIS A 96 5.48 -1.57 5.36
N ASP A 97 6.05 -1.45 6.55
CA ASP A 97 6.02 -2.49 7.57
C ASP A 97 5.41 -1.92 8.85
N LEU A 98 4.28 -2.48 9.26
CA LEU A 98 3.59 -2.12 10.49
C LEU A 98 4.06 -3.08 11.59
N ALA A 99 4.03 -2.61 12.84
CA ALA A 99 4.42 -3.44 13.96
C ALA A 99 3.52 -4.68 14.09
N GLY A 100 4.10 -5.83 14.45
CA GLY A 100 3.39 -7.11 14.49
C GLY A 100 2.24 -7.22 15.51
N TYR A 101 2.14 -6.28 16.45
CA TYR A 101 1.00 -6.16 17.38
C TYR A 101 -0.18 -5.33 16.81
N SER A 102 -0.06 -4.88 15.57
CA SER A 102 -1.12 -4.20 14.82
C SER A 102 -1.53 -5.05 13.62
N TYR A 103 -2.81 -5.37 13.56
CA TYR A 103 -3.41 -6.10 12.45
C TYR A 103 -4.03 -5.12 11.45
N PHE A 104 -3.46 -5.08 10.24
CA PHE A 104 -4.01 -4.33 9.13
C PHE A 104 -4.77 -5.25 8.15
N ASN A 105 -5.86 -4.76 7.58
CA ASN A 105 -6.67 -5.51 6.62
C ASN A 105 -6.90 -4.72 5.32
N HIS A 106 -6.20 -5.05 4.23
CA HIS A 106 -6.36 -4.39 2.93
C HIS A 106 -7.80 -4.45 2.40
N ALA A 107 -8.41 -5.64 2.36
CA ALA A 107 -9.78 -5.82 1.87
C ALA A 107 -10.80 -4.93 2.60
N ALA A 108 -10.63 -4.75 3.92
CA ALA A 108 -11.53 -3.91 4.71
C ALA A 108 -11.52 -2.43 4.28
N HIS A 109 -10.40 -1.93 3.74
CA HIS A 109 -10.26 -0.55 3.28
C HIS A 109 -10.65 -0.40 1.81
N VAL A 110 -10.12 -1.28 0.95
CA VAL A 110 -10.36 -1.24 -0.50
C VAL A 110 -11.85 -1.40 -0.82
N ARG A 111 -12.52 -2.38 -0.20
CA ARG A 111 -13.96 -2.61 -0.40
C ARG A 111 -14.85 -1.51 0.16
N LYS A 112 -14.29 -0.63 0.99
CA LYS A 112 -14.98 0.55 1.55
C LYS A 112 -14.57 1.85 0.86
N GLY A 113 -13.86 1.77 -0.28
CA GLY A 113 -13.60 2.95 -1.09
C GLY A 113 -12.42 3.80 -0.60
N ILE A 114 -11.44 3.21 0.09
CA ILE A 114 -10.17 3.88 0.39
C ILE A 114 -9.19 3.60 -0.76
N GLY A 115 -8.79 4.66 -1.46
CA GLY A 115 -7.88 4.59 -2.60
C GLY A 115 -6.42 4.25 -2.22
N CYS A 116 -5.71 3.53 -3.09
CA CYS A 116 -4.31 3.16 -2.88
C CYS A 116 -3.42 4.41 -2.66
N VAL A 117 -3.71 5.49 -3.41
CA VAL A 117 -2.97 6.76 -3.34
C VAL A 117 -3.03 7.43 -1.97
N SER A 118 -4.10 7.21 -1.19
CA SER A 118 -4.27 7.82 0.12
C SER A 118 -3.20 7.35 1.12
N CYS A 119 -2.78 6.09 1.02
CA CYS A 119 -1.80 5.48 1.92
C CYS A 119 -0.40 5.36 1.30
N HIS A 120 -0.33 5.01 0.01
CA HIS A 120 0.93 4.70 -0.68
C HIS A 120 1.44 5.85 -1.57
N GLY A 121 0.68 6.95 -1.71
CA GLY A 121 1.03 8.06 -2.58
C GLY A 121 0.91 7.73 -4.06
N ARG A 122 1.47 8.59 -4.92
CA ARG A 122 1.47 8.43 -6.38
C ARG A 122 2.46 7.36 -6.84
N VAL A 123 2.17 6.10 -6.52
CA VAL A 123 2.98 4.93 -6.89
C VAL A 123 3.13 4.80 -8.42
N ASP A 124 2.13 5.27 -9.18
CA ASP A 124 2.20 5.37 -10.65
C ASP A 124 3.27 6.34 -11.17
N GLN A 125 3.90 7.12 -10.29
CA GLN A 125 5.01 8.03 -10.59
C GLN A 125 6.32 7.58 -9.93
N MET A 126 6.32 6.47 -9.20
CA MET A 126 7.48 5.99 -8.45
C MET A 126 8.33 5.02 -9.26
N GLU A 127 9.58 5.40 -9.55
CA GLU A 127 10.57 4.45 -10.08
C GLU A 127 11.06 3.48 -9.01
N VAL A 128 11.17 3.95 -7.76
CA VAL A 128 11.42 3.15 -6.57
C VAL A 128 10.32 3.52 -5.58
N VAL A 129 9.68 2.51 -4.99
CA VAL A 129 8.62 2.76 -4.00
C VAL A 129 9.23 3.42 -2.77
N THR A 130 8.64 4.53 -2.38
CA THR A 130 9.05 5.32 -1.21
C THR A 130 7.88 5.44 -0.26
N ARG A 131 8.14 5.34 1.05
CA ARG A 131 7.13 5.62 2.05
C ARG A 131 6.80 7.11 2.08
N VAL A 132 5.58 7.48 1.71
CA VAL A 132 5.14 8.89 1.71
C VAL A 132 4.26 9.26 2.90
N GLN A 133 3.61 8.28 3.52
CA GLN A 133 2.79 8.48 4.72
C GLN A 133 3.48 7.91 5.96
N PRO A 134 3.28 8.53 7.13
CA PRO A 134 3.88 8.06 8.37
C PRO A 134 3.28 6.73 8.83
N LEU A 135 2.04 6.38 8.44
CA LEU A 135 1.31 5.18 8.88
C LEU A 135 1.40 4.94 10.40
N SER A 136 1.44 6.02 11.18
CA SER A 136 1.42 5.96 12.64
C SER A 136 0.00 5.69 13.12
N MET A 137 -0.15 5.25 14.37
CA MET A 137 -1.46 5.08 15.00
C MET A 137 -2.27 6.38 14.95
N SER A 138 -1.67 7.53 15.25
CA SER A 138 -2.36 8.83 15.19
C SER A 138 -2.91 9.12 13.80
N TRP A 139 -2.10 8.93 12.76
CA TRP A 139 -2.49 9.14 11.36
C TRP A 139 -3.64 8.21 10.94
N CYS A 140 -3.58 6.93 11.33
CA CYS A 140 -4.68 6.00 11.09
C CYS A 140 -5.96 6.42 11.82
N LEU A 141 -5.84 6.83 13.09
CA LEU A 141 -7.00 7.26 13.89
C LEU A 141 -7.63 8.54 13.36
N ASP A 142 -6.85 9.49 12.85
CA ASP A 142 -7.39 10.70 12.23
C ASP A 142 -8.26 10.36 11.02
N CYS A 143 -7.80 9.44 10.17
CA CYS A 143 -8.60 8.92 9.06
C CYS A 143 -9.84 8.12 9.55
N HIS A 144 -9.72 7.33 10.62
CA HIS A 144 -10.83 6.54 11.16
C HIS A 144 -11.92 7.43 11.82
N ARG A 145 -11.55 8.61 12.33
CA ARG A 145 -12.50 9.59 12.88
C ARG A 145 -13.29 10.29 11.77
N GLU A 146 -12.63 10.61 10.66
CA GLU A 146 -13.21 11.40 9.57
C GLU A 146 -12.98 10.74 8.18
N PRO A 147 -13.44 9.50 7.96
CA PRO A 147 -13.17 8.76 6.73
C PRO A 147 -13.73 9.45 5.48
N GLU A 148 -14.81 10.24 5.62
CA GLU A 148 -15.40 11.02 4.53
C GLU A 148 -14.41 11.94 3.80
N LYS A 149 -13.30 12.34 4.44
CA LYS A 149 -12.24 13.12 3.79
C LYS A 149 -11.41 12.32 2.78
N HIS A 150 -11.56 11.01 2.73
CA HIS A 150 -10.70 10.10 1.95
C HIS A 150 -11.46 9.08 1.10
N LEU A 151 -12.77 8.92 1.34
CA LEU A 151 -13.62 7.98 0.61
C LEU A 151 -13.79 8.38 -0.86
N ARG A 152 -13.80 7.37 -1.73
CA ARG A 152 -14.11 7.47 -3.16
C ARG A 152 -14.94 6.27 -3.61
N PRO A 153 -15.57 6.31 -4.79
CA PRO A 153 -16.26 5.15 -5.33
C PRO A 153 -15.31 3.94 -5.42
N THR A 154 -15.79 2.74 -5.12
CA THR A 154 -14.97 1.52 -5.15
C THR A 154 -14.35 1.26 -6.52
N SER A 155 -15.00 1.68 -7.61
CA SER A 155 -14.47 1.63 -8.98
C SER A 155 -13.22 2.50 -9.19
N GLU A 156 -12.96 3.46 -8.31
CA GLU A 156 -11.89 4.45 -8.42
C GLU A 156 -10.75 4.20 -7.41
N VAL A 157 -10.76 3.06 -6.71
CA VAL A 157 -9.75 2.75 -5.67
C VAL A 157 -8.33 2.63 -6.23
N THR A 158 -8.19 2.01 -7.41
CA THR A 158 -6.90 1.89 -8.12
C THR A 158 -6.60 3.10 -9.01
N ASN A 159 -7.54 4.05 -9.16
CA ASN A 159 -7.30 5.26 -9.93
C ASN A 159 -6.42 6.24 -9.13
N MET A 160 -5.16 6.30 -9.50
CA MET A 160 -4.13 7.13 -8.85
C MET A 160 -4.31 8.64 -9.11
N ARG A 161 -5.19 9.03 -10.03
CA ARG A 161 -5.46 10.42 -10.41
C ARG A 161 -6.86 10.88 -10.03
N TRP A 162 -7.62 10.03 -9.34
CA TRP A 162 -8.98 10.36 -8.96
C TRP A 162 -9.05 11.63 -8.10
N GLN A 163 -9.99 12.49 -8.46
CA GLN A 163 -10.39 13.66 -7.72
C GLN A 163 -11.92 13.67 -7.64
N PRO A 164 -12.52 14.24 -6.58
CA PRO A 164 -13.96 14.39 -6.51
C PRO A 164 -14.47 15.21 -7.72
N PRO A 165 -15.48 14.73 -8.46
CA PRO A 165 -15.94 15.38 -9.71
C PRO A 165 -16.28 16.87 -9.57
N ASP A 166 -16.88 17.25 -8.45
CA ASP A 166 -17.28 18.64 -8.16
C ASP A 166 -16.30 19.38 -7.24
N GLY A 167 -15.12 18.79 -6.98
CA GLY A 167 -14.17 19.29 -5.98
C GLY A 167 -14.60 19.09 -4.52
N ASP A 168 -15.86 18.72 -4.27
CA ASP A 168 -16.40 18.53 -2.92
C ASP A 168 -16.19 17.10 -2.40
N GLN A 169 -15.04 16.88 -1.77
CA GLN A 169 -14.70 15.62 -1.12
C GLN A 169 -15.66 15.25 0.03
N LEU A 170 -16.18 16.23 0.77
CA LEU A 170 -17.01 15.97 1.95
C LEU A 170 -18.42 15.52 1.54
N ALA A 171 -18.99 16.13 0.49
CA ALA A 171 -20.29 15.72 -0.03
C ALA A 171 -20.27 14.26 -0.50
N ILE A 172 -19.32 13.90 -1.36
CA ILE A 172 -19.19 12.52 -1.83
C ILE A 172 -18.83 11.57 -0.69
N GLY A 173 -17.90 11.96 0.18
CA GLY A 173 -17.47 11.14 1.30
C GLY A 173 -18.61 10.80 2.27
N ARG A 174 -19.46 11.78 2.63
CA ARG A 174 -20.63 11.53 3.49
C ARG A 174 -21.65 10.61 2.83
N LYS A 175 -21.90 10.80 1.53
CA LYS A 175 -22.76 9.90 0.74
C LYS A 175 -22.23 8.47 0.78
N LEU A 176 -20.95 8.28 0.45
CA LEU A 176 -20.30 6.96 0.42
C LEU A 176 -20.21 6.32 1.80
N LYS A 177 -19.96 7.11 2.87
CA LYS A 177 -19.95 6.61 4.24
C LYS A 177 -21.29 5.98 4.62
N SER A 178 -22.39 6.61 4.21
CA SER A 178 -23.75 6.08 4.40
C SER A 178 -24.02 4.86 3.52
N GLU A 179 -23.72 4.95 2.22
CA GLU A 179 -23.93 3.87 1.24
C GLU A 179 -23.15 2.60 1.60
N TYR A 180 -21.90 2.75 2.01
CA TYR A 180 -21.02 1.65 2.40
C TYR A 180 -21.20 1.22 3.85
N GLN A 181 -22.15 1.81 4.59
CA GLN A 181 -22.45 1.47 5.98
C GLN A 181 -21.19 1.44 6.85
N ILE A 182 -20.34 2.46 6.70
CA ILE A 182 -19.12 2.58 7.50
C ILE A 182 -19.52 2.91 8.94
N ARG A 183 -18.98 2.13 9.88
CA ARG A 183 -19.29 2.26 11.30
C ARG A 183 -18.82 3.60 11.85
N ASP A 184 -19.41 4.01 12.97
CA ASP A 184 -19.09 5.27 13.62
C ASP A 184 -17.64 5.30 14.16
N SER A 185 -17.21 6.51 14.52
CA SER A 185 -15.88 6.77 15.04
C SER A 185 -15.57 5.98 16.32
N ASN A 186 -16.55 5.77 17.22
CA ASN A 186 -16.31 5.04 18.47
C ASN A 186 -15.97 3.57 18.19
N TYR A 187 -16.67 2.95 17.24
CA TYR A 187 -16.33 1.62 16.78
C TYR A 187 -14.97 1.61 16.07
N MET A 188 -14.78 2.49 15.08
CA MET A 188 -13.59 2.47 14.21
C MET A 188 -12.30 2.82 14.94
N THR A 189 -12.38 3.50 16.08
CA THR A 189 -11.22 3.89 16.91
C THR A 189 -11.01 2.99 18.14
N SER A 190 -11.80 1.92 18.27
CA SER A 190 -11.62 0.96 19.35
C SER A 190 -10.30 0.19 19.21
N CYS A 191 -9.69 -0.19 20.35
CA CYS A 191 -8.45 -0.97 20.33
C CYS A 191 -8.60 -2.30 19.56
N SER A 192 -9.76 -2.97 19.69
CA SER A 192 -10.03 -4.26 19.04
C SER A 192 -10.16 -4.17 17.51
N THR A 193 -10.26 -2.97 16.95
CA THR A 193 -10.26 -2.79 15.50
C THR A 193 -8.90 -3.14 14.88
N CYS A 194 -7.80 -2.85 15.59
CA CYS A 194 -6.43 -3.04 15.07
C CYS A 194 -5.53 -3.90 15.97
N HIS A 195 -5.78 -3.95 17.28
CA HIS A 195 -4.95 -4.69 18.25
C HIS A 195 -5.69 -5.93 18.72
N ARG A 196 -5.28 -7.08 18.17
CA ARG A 196 -5.88 -8.40 18.43
C ARG A 196 -4.86 -9.51 18.34
#